data_AF-M5G1Q4-F1
#
_entry.id   AF-M5G1Q4-F1
#
_cell.length_a   1.000
_cell.length_b   1.000
_cell.length_c   1.000
_cell.angle_alpha   90.00
_cell.angle_beta   90.00
_cell.angle_gamma   90.00
#
_symmetry.space_group_name_H-M   'P 1'
#
loop_
_entity.id
_entity.type
_entity.pdbx_description
1 polymer ?
#
loop_
_entity_poly.entity_id
_entity_poly.type
_entity_poly.pdbx_seq_one_letter_code
_entity_poly.pdbx_strand_id
1 'polypeptide(L)'
;MQEYFVIRGTPTKASNPESVGYDVYDLYDLGECEFDQQKSTRTHWGVKEELISLIADAQEKNLVCYVDSVLNHRDRTEEFGVLGVDQKDRRKGISGLYDIEGWTGFDFPGRHDQYSEMHFNFNHFTRVDYDQGYI
;
A
#
# COMPACT_ATOMS: atom_id res chain seq x y z
N MET A 1 27.64 19.94 -4.69
CA MET A 1 26.48 19.06 -4.93
C MET A 1 26.29 18.22 -3.69
N GLN A 2 25.07 18.09 -3.19
CA GLN A 2 24.79 17.18 -2.09
C GLN A 2 24.57 15.79 -2.68
N GLU A 3 25.27 14.79 -2.13
CA GLU A 3 25.10 13.40 -2.55
C GLU A 3 23.84 12.81 -1.91
N TYR A 4 23.21 11.87 -2.61
CA TYR A 4 21.98 11.24 -2.17
C TYR A 4 22.06 9.74 -2.36
N PHE A 5 21.33 9.02 -1.52
CA PHE A 5 21.11 7.59 -1.62
C PHE A 5 19.62 7.33 -1.73
N VAL A 6 19.21 6.51 -2.69
CA VAL A 6 17.81 6.13 -2.89
C VAL A 6 17.64 4.74 -2.32
N ILE A 7 16.75 4.60 -1.35
CA ILE A 7 16.28 3.29 -0.88
C ILE A 7 15.29 2.79 -1.95
N ARG A 8 15.77 1.86 -2.77
CA ARG A 8 14.98 1.24 -3.85
C ARG A 8 14.09 0.15 -3.24
N GLY A 9 12.78 0.30 -3.37
CA GLY A 9 11.78 -0.56 -2.71
C GLY A 9 11.10 0.18 -1.57
N THR A 10 9.82 -0.12 -1.33
CA THR A 10 9.09 0.53 -0.25
C THR A 10 9.48 -0.13 1.08
N PRO A 11 9.76 0.63 2.14
CA PRO A 11 10.06 0.08 3.46
C PRO A 11 8.81 -0.35 4.23
N THR A 12 7.63 -0.17 3.64
CA THR A 12 6.33 -0.47 4.24
C THR A 12 5.97 -1.94 4.03
N LYS A 13 5.14 -2.49 4.92
CA LYS A 13 4.64 -3.86 4.83
C LYS A 13 3.95 -4.07 3.49
N ALA A 14 4.21 -5.23 2.89
CA ALA A 14 3.66 -5.66 1.62
C ALA A 14 2.73 -6.86 1.81
N SER A 15 1.91 -7.18 0.80
CA SER A 15 0.99 -8.32 0.84
C SER A 15 1.70 -9.68 0.94
N ASN A 16 3.00 -9.73 0.61
CA ASN A 16 3.85 -10.91 0.77
C ASN A 16 5.19 -10.50 1.42
N PRO A 17 5.70 -11.22 2.44
CA PRO A 17 7.00 -10.96 3.06
C PRO A 17 8.19 -10.95 2.08
N GLU A 18 8.10 -11.70 0.98
CA GLU A 18 9.13 -11.78 -0.06
C GLU A 18 8.99 -10.69 -1.13
N SER A 19 7.98 -9.83 -1.03
CA SER A 19 7.77 -8.77 -2.01
C SER A 19 8.73 -7.60 -1.82
N VAL A 20 9.16 -7.02 -2.94
CA VAL A 20 9.98 -5.81 -3.00
C VAL A 20 9.21 -4.54 -2.64
N GLY A 21 7.89 -4.60 -2.44
CA GLY A 21 7.10 -3.53 -1.84
C GLY A 21 6.12 -2.76 -2.75
N TYR A 22 5.98 -3.12 -4.03
CA TYR A 22 5.01 -2.42 -4.91
C TYR A 22 3.55 -2.87 -4.71
N ASP A 23 3.34 -3.92 -3.92
CA ASP A 23 2.07 -4.43 -3.39
C ASP A 23 1.99 -4.09 -1.90
N VAL A 24 1.98 -2.78 -1.59
CA VAL A 24 1.89 -2.30 -0.20
C VAL A 24 0.71 -2.97 0.51
N TYR A 25 0.76 -3.09 1.82
CA TYR A 25 -0.34 -3.62 2.64
C TYR A 25 -0.67 -2.68 3.80
N ASP A 26 0.35 -2.05 4.37
CA ASP A 26 0.16 -1.05 5.40
C ASP A 26 1.26 0.00 5.29
N LEU A 27 0.86 1.25 4.99
CA LEU A 27 1.77 2.37 4.78
C LEU A 27 2.50 2.79 6.06
N TYR A 28 1.94 2.46 7.22
CA TYR A 28 2.48 2.86 8.51
C TYR A 28 3.30 1.75 9.16
N ASP A 29 3.18 0.51 8.70
CA ASP A 29 4.00 -0.60 9.20
C ASP A 29 5.34 -0.65 8.45
N LEU A 30 6.39 -0.15 9.09
CA LEU A 30 7.77 -0.18 8.56
C LEU A 30 8.51 -1.49 8.94
N GLY A 31 7.77 -2.55 9.20
CA GLY A 31 8.31 -3.81 9.70
C GLY A 31 8.42 -3.85 11.22
N GLU A 32 7.44 -3.26 11.91
CA GLU A 32 7.39 -3.14 13.37
C GLU A 32 6.16 -3.83 14.00
N CYS A 33 5.13 -4.17 13.21
CA CYS A 33 3.92 -4.76 13.77
C CYS A 33 4.17 -6.22 14.22
N GLU A 34 4.05 -6.45 15.54
CA GLU A 34 4.18 -7.77 16.17
C GLU A 34 2.97 -8.68 15.91
N PHE A 35 1.82 -8.09 15.59
CA PHE A 35 0.64 -8.84 15.17
C PHE A 35 0.80 -9.20 13.69
N ASP A 36 0.66 -10.50 13.42
CA ASP A 36 1.05 -11.18 12.19
C ASP A 36 0.33 -10.66 10.92
N GLN A 37 0.67 -9.45 10.46
CA GLN A 37 0.26 -8.96 9.16
C GLN A 37 1.04 -9.74 8.11
N GLN A 38 0.32 -10.54 7.32
CA GLN A 38 0.88 -11.31 6.20
C GLN A 38 2.00 -12.29 6.58
N LYS A 39 1.97 -12.86 7.79
CA LYS A 39 2.91 -13.92 8.25
C LYS A 39 4.33 -13.45 8.57
N SER A 40 4.57 -12.14 8.75
CA SER A 40 5.89 -11.59 9.12
C SER A 40 5.81 -10.23 9.79
N THR A 41 6.59 -10.05 10.87
CA THR A 41 6.86 -8.74 11.47
C THR A 41 7.74 -7.87 10.55
N ARG A 42 8.85 -8.40 10.05
CA ARG A 42 9.78 -7.68 9.15
C ARG A 42 9.20 -7.47 7.75
N THR A 43 9.71 -6.47 7.04
CA THR A 43 9.55 -6.36 5.59
C THR A 43 10.60 -7.21 4.87
N HIS A 44 10.54 -7.28 3.53
CA HIS A 44 11.61 -7.88 2.73
C HIS A 44 12.97 -7.25 3.00
N TRP A 45 12.99 -5.98 3.41
CA TRP A 45 14.23 -5.19 3.58
C TRP A 45 14.79 -5.24 5.00
N GLY A 46 13.94 -5.43 6.02
CA GLY A 46 14.38 -5.23 7.41
C GLY A 46 13.24 -5.04 8.39
N VAL A 47 13.61 -4.84 9.65
CA VAL A 47 12.75 -4.22 10.67
C VAL A 47 12.95 -2.71 10.70
N LYS A 48 12.02 -1.99 11.32
CA LYS A 48 12.02 -0.52 11.39
C LYS A 48 13.32 0.06 11.96
N GLU A 49 13.89 -0.59 12.97
CA GLU A 49 15.11 -0.14 13.65
C GLU A 49 16.32 -0.15 12.70
N GLU A 50 16.41 -1.15 11.82
CA GLU A 50 17.48 -1.26 10.82
C GLU A 50 17.38 -0.12 9.79
N LEU A 51 16.16 0.23 9.35
CA LEU A 51 15.92 1.37 8.47
C LEU A 51 16.32 2.69 9.13
N ILE A 52 15.94 2.89 10.39
CA ILE A 52 16.28 4.10 11.15
C ILE A 52 17.80 4.21 11.31
N SER A 53 18.48 3.11 11.64
CA SER A 53 19.94 3.06 11.74
C SER A 53 20.62 3.40 10.41
N LEU A 54 20.11 2.86 9.28
CA LEU A 54 20.64 3.16 7.96
C LEU A 54 20.50 4.64 7.60
N ILE A 55 19.34 5.25 7.91
CA ILE A 55 19.09 6.68 7.66
C ILE A 55 20.02 7.54 8.53
N ALA A 56 20.24 7.18 9.79
CA ALA A 56 21.16 7.89 10.68
C ALA A 56 22.60 7.87 10.12
N ASP A 57 23.10 6.70 9.72
CA ASP A 57 24.42 6.55 9.11
C ASP A 57 24.59 7.34 7.80
N ALA A 58 23.51 7.48 7.03
CA ALA A 58 23.51 8.28 5.81
C ALA A 58 23.55 9.78 6.14
N GLN A 59 22.79 10.23 7.13
CA GLN A 59 22.77 11.61 7.60
C GLN A 59 24.14 12.04 8.14
N GLU A 60 24.83 11.20 8.91
CA GLU A 60 26.20 11.48 9.38
C GLU A 60 27.19 11.71 8.24
N LYS A 61 26.94 11.09 7.08
CA LYS A 61 27.72 11.24 5.85
C LYS A 61 27.23 12.38 4.95
N ASN A 62 26.29 13.21 5.42
CA ASN A 62 25.63 14.28 4.68
C ASN A 62 24.88 13.80 3.42
N LEU A 63 24.47 12.53 3.40
CA LEU A 63 23.67 11.96 2.32
C LEU A 63 22.18 12.21 2.56
N VAL A 64 21.48 12.61 1.50
CA VAL A 64 20.01 12.68 1.53
C VAL A 64 19.42 11.31 1.20
N CYS A 65 18.50 10.84 2.04
CA CYS A 65 17.74 9.61 1.80
C CYS A 65 16.40 9.93 1.12
N TYR A 66 16.15 9.29 -0.03
CA TYR A 66 14.82 9.23 -0.63
C TYR A 66 14.25 7.82 -0.47
N VAL A 67 12.98 7.76 -0.07
CA VAL A 67 12.24 6.53 0.21
C VAL A 67 11.09 6.42 -0.76
N ASP A 68 10.92 5.25 -1.37
CA ASP A 68 9.79 4.98 -2.26
C ASP A 68 8.50 4.79 -1.45
N SER A 69 7.38 5.22 -2.02
CA SER A 69 6.05 5.11 -1.39
C SER A 69 5.00 4.79 -2.43
N VAL A 70 4.38 3.62 -2.28
CA VAL A 70 3.39 3.10 -3.22
C VAL A 70 2.03 3.07 -2.54
N LEU A 71 1.06 3.80 -3.10
CA LEU A 71 -0.26 4.00 -2.49
C LEU A 71 -1.35 3.11 -3.11
N ASN A 72 -0.96 2.10 -3.89
CA ASN A 72 -1.87 1.29 -4.67
C ASN A 72 -1.84 -0.15 -4.17
N HIS A 73 -2.79 -0.55 -3.33
CA HIS A 73 -2.97 -1.96 -2.98
C HIS A 73 -4.42 -2.30 -2.64
N ARG A 74 -4.69 -3.47 -2.04
CA ARG A 74 -6.01 -4.13 -1.83
C ARG A 74 -5.97 -4.97 -0.53
N ASP A 75 -6.94 -4.87 0.37
CA ASP A 75 -6.98 -5.68 1.62
C ASP A 75 -8.26 -6.53 1.77
N ARG A 76 -9.46 -5.97 1.55
CA ARG A 76 -10.71 -6.76 1.47
C ARG A 76 -11.67 -6.28 0.38
N THR A 77 -12.61 -7.15 0.01
CA THR A 77 -13.67 -6.81 -0.93
C THR A 77 -14.84 -6.07 -0.27
N GLU A 78 -15.52 -5.27 -1.09
CA GLU A 78 -16.74 -4.55 -0.79
C GLU A 78 -17.68 -4.65 -2.00
N GLU A 79 -18.98 -4.74 -1.76
CA GLU A 79 -19.99 -4.63 -2.82
C GLU A 79 -20.38 -3.15 -2.98
N PHE A 80 -20.23 -2.61 -4.19
CA PHE A 80 -20.60 -1.23 -4.50
C PHE A 80 -20.91 -1.03 -5.99
N GLY A 81 -21.72 -0.01 -6.26
CA GLY A 81 -22.15 0.34 -7.61
C GLY A 81 -21.07 1.07 -8.41
N VAL A 82 -20.91 0.68 -9.68
CA VAL A 82 -19.94 1.27 -10.62
C VAL A 82 -20.55 1.57 -11.99
N LEU A 83 -19.84 2.41 -12.74
CA LEU A 83 -20.07 2.63 -14.16
C LEU A 83 -18.86 2.11 -14.95
N GLY A 84 -19.10 1.25 -15.93
CA GLY A 84 -18.09 0.83 -16.89
C GLY A 84 -17.68 2.03 -17.77
N VAL A 85 -16.37 2.17 -18.00
CA VAL A 85 -15.80 3.24 -18.84
C VAL A 85 -14.96 2.66 -19.96
N ASP A 86 -14.88 3.38 -21.08
CA ASP A 86 -14.06 3.00 -22.24
C ASP A 86 -12.56 2.98 -21.87
N GLN A 87 -11.85 1.91 -22.24
CA GLN A 87 -10.43 1.74 -21.90
C GLN A 87 -9.52 2.77 -22.62
N LYS A 88 -9.89 3.24 -23.80
CA LYS A 88 -9.17 4.22 -24.62
C LYS A 88 -9.55 5.66 -24.28
N ASP A 89 -10.78 5.90 -23.80
CA ASP A 89 -11.22 7.21 -23.30
C ASP A 89 -12.09 7.06 -22.05
N ARG A 90 -11.44 7.02 -20.87
CA ARG A 90 -12.10 6.79 -19.56
C ARG A 90 -13.06 7.90 -19.11
N ARG A 91 -13.29 8.91 -19.93
CA ARG A 91 -14.34 9.93 -19.74
C ARG A 91 -15.68 9.50 -20.32
N LYS A 92 -15.69 8.44 -21.14
CA LYS A 92 -16.89 7.87 -21.76
C LYS A 92 -17.37 6.68 -20.95
N GLY A 93 -18.54 6.83 -20.33
CA GLY A 93 -19.27 5.69 -19.76
C GLY A 93 -19.80 4.80 -20.89
N ILE A 94 -19.66 3.49 -20.72
CA ILE A 94 -20.09 2.46 -21.70
C ILE A 94 -21.15 1.51 -21.13
N SER A 95 -21.54 1.68 -19.86
CA SER A 95 -22.59 0.91 -19.20
C SER A 95 -23.54 1.79 -18.39
N GLY A 96 -24.64 1.19 -17.92
CA GLY A 96 -25.42 1.72 -16.78
C GLY A 96 -24.75 1.40 -15.44
N LEU A 97 -25.41 1.79 -14.33
CA LEU A 97 -24.97 1.46 -12.97
C LEU A 97 -25.22 -0.04 -12.70
N TYR A 98 -24.21 -0.73 -12.17
CA TYR A 98 -24.31 -2.11 -11.72
C TYR A 98 -23.38 -2.32 -10.53
N ASP A 99 -23.71 -3.28 -9.67
CA ASP A 99 -22.89 -3.62 -8.51
C ASP A 99 -21.77 -4.60 -8.92
N ILE A 100 -20.61 -4.42 -8.30
CA ILE A 100 -19.46 -5.32 -8.39
C ILE A 100 -18.98 -5.67 -6.99
N GLU A 101 -18.18 -6.73 -6.89
CA GLU A 101 -17.38 -6.98 -5.70
C GLU A 101 -15.94 -6.50 -5.94
N GLY A 102 -15.57 -5.38 -5.31
CA GLY A 102 -14.29 -4.71 -5.54
C GLY A 102 -13.38 -4.69 -4.33
N TRP A 103 -12.08 -4.88 -4.54
CA TRP A 103 -11.06 -4.80 -3.49
C TRP A 103 -10.74 -3.35 -3.11
N THR A 104 -11.44 -2.82 -2.10
CA THR A 104 -11.33 -1.41 -1.70
C THR A 104 -11.37 -1.18 -0.18
N GLY A 105 -11.59 -2.21 0.63
CA GLY A 105 -11.52 -2.09 2.08
C GLY A 105 -10.09 -2.27 2.57
N PHE A 106 -9.68 -1.45 3.54
CA PHE A 106 -8.38 -1.53 4.23
C PHE A 106 -8.59 -1.22 5.71
N ASP A 107 -8.44 -2.26 6.53
CA ASP A 107 -8.78 -2.19 7.96
C ASP A 107 -7.52 -2.31 8.86
N PHE A 108 -6.37 -2.67 8.28
CA PHE A 108 -5.07 -2.73 8.97
C PHE A 108 -5.10 -3.47 10.33
N PRO A 109 -5.65 -4.68 10.43
CA PRO A 109 -6.00 -5.31 11.71
C PRO A 109 -4.82 -5.53 12.66
N GLY A 110 -3.60 -5.75 12.12
CA GLY A 110 -2.41 -5.93 12.96
C GLY A 110 -1.80 -4.64 13.51
N ARG A 111 -2.05 -3.48 12.87
CA ARG A 111 -1.61 -2.18 13.36
C ARG A 111 -2.67 -1.53 14.25
N HIS A 112 -3.93 -1.93 14.08
CA HIS A 112 -5.06 -1.22 14.65
C HIS A 112 -5.00 0.26 14.25
N ASP A 113 -5.25 1.16 15.21
CA ASP A 113 -5.21 2.60 14.99
C ASP A 113 -3.86 3.24 15.35
N GLN A 114 -2.82 2.43 15.55
CA GLN A 114 -1.49 2.96 15.87
C GLN A 114 -0.99 3.84 14.71
N TYR A 115 -0.54 5.05 15.04
CA TYR A 115 -0.13 6.13 14.13
C TYR A 115 -1.26 6.79 13.30
N SER A 116 -2.30 6.04 12.92
CA SER A 116 -3.41 6.54 12.10
C SER A 116 -4.68 5.71 12.29
N GLU A 117 -5.79 6.38 12.63
CA GLU A 117 -7.15 5.84 12.70
C GLU A 117 -7.84 5.73 11.32
N MET A 118 -7.15 6.09 10.23
CA MET A 118 -7.72 6.03 8.88
C MET A 118 -7.91 4.59 8.41
N HIS A 119 -9.17 4.23 8.14
CA HIS A 119 -9.58 3.02 7.44
C HIS A 119 -10.12 3.40 6.06
N PHE A 120 -9.77 2.64 5.04
CA PHE A 120 -10.22 2.94 3.68
C PHE A 120 -11.38 2.02 3.29
N ASN A 121 -12.24 2.56 2.44
CA ASN A 121 -13.38 1.90 1.82
C ASN A 121 -13.58 2.46 0.41
N PHE A 122 -14.51 1.89 -0.36
CA PHE A 122 -14.79 2.29 -1.75
C PHE A 122 -14.96 3.79 -1.99
N ASN A 123 -15.45 4.58 -1.01
CA ASN A 123 -15.62 6.03 -1.16
C ASN A 123 -14.30 6.81 -1.28
N HIS A 124 -13.17 6.20 -0.92
CA HIS A 124 -11.85 6.80 -0.99
C HIS A 124 -11.16 6.54 -2.34
N PHE A 125 -11.76 5.71 -3.19
CA PHE A 125 -11.24 5.32 -4.49
C PHE A 125 -12.14 5.80 -5.60
N THR A 126 -11.54 6.06 -6.76
CA THR A 126 -12.30 6.50 -7.95
C THR A 126 -12.52 5.39 -8.95
N ARG A 127 -11.72 4.30 -8.88
CA ARG A 127 -11.69 3.24 -9.89
C ARG A 127 -11.18 1.93 -9.31
N VAL A 128 -11.71 0.85 -9.84
CA VAL A 128 -11.16 -0.51 -9.80
C VAL A 128 -11.13 -1.06 -11.22
N ASP A 129 -10.30 -2.07 -11.48
CA ASP A 129 -10.15 -2.72 -12.79
C ASP A 129 -10.51 -4.21 -12.76
N TYR A 130 -11.03 -4.69 -11.64
CA TYR A 130 -11.33 -6.10 -11.40
C TYR A 130 -12.61 -6.22 -10.57
N ASP A 131 -13.53 -7.07 -11.03
CA ASP A 131 -14.73 -7.50 -10.32
C ASP A 131 -14.51 -8.92 -9.82
N GLN A 132 -14.41 -9.08 -8.49
CA GLN A 132 -14.20 -10.35 -7.83
C GLN A 132 -15.41 -11.28 -7.93
N GLY A 133 -16.63 -10.73 -8.05
CA GLY A 133 -17.87 -11.50 -8.06
C GLY A 133 -18.15 -12.17 -9.41
N TYR A 134 -17.36 -11.86 -10.44
CA TYR A 134 -17.52 -12.34 -11.81
C TYR A 134 -16.78 -13.67 -12.08
N ILE A 135 -16.84 -14.63 -11.14
CA ILE A 135 -16.25 -15.98 -11.24
C ILE A 135 -17.30 -17.08 -11.41
#